data_AF-A0A6G3YVB3-F1
#
_entry.id   AF-A0A6G3YVB3-F1
#
_cell.length_a   1.000
_cell.length_b   1.000
_cell.length_c   1.000
_cell.angle_alpha   90.00
_cell.angle_beta   90.00
_cell.angle_gamma   90.00
#
_symmetry.space_group_name_H-M   'P 1'
#
loop_
_entity.id
_entity.type
_entity.pdbx_description
1 polymer ?
#
loop_
_entity_poly.entity_id
_entity_poly.type
_entity_poly.pdbx_seq_one_letter_code
_entity_poly.pdbx_strand_id
1 'polypeptide(L)'
;MAIPLLTYSQSTQNQRVAGCEVSGDEQPRFFSTDNLLDSTDMDALIEAAYRQIFFHAFKWDREPFAESQLRNGQMTVRDFIRALLLSKTFYSSFYEKNSNYRFVEQCVERVLGRQVYSDREKIAWSIIVATKGIQGFVDELLDSEEYLSNFGFDTVPYQLRRVLPGRDEGEVPTNVRLPRYDEYYRSILGFPQVVWQTQVRRFVPQEQQPTAGSPQLFLDMARSIRPSVAPAARVTTNDINIASKVPYRRVAS
;
A
#
# COMPACT_ATOMS: atom_id res chain seq x y z
N MET A 1 40.58 14.12 4.09
CA MET A 1 40.24 14.55 2.71
C MET A 1 38.81 14.10 2.43
N ALA A 2 37.93 14.99 1.98
CA ALA A 2 36.58 14.60 1.57
C ALA A 2 36.67 13.95 0.18
N ILE A 3 36.39 12.65 0.10
CA ILE A 3 36.29 11.94 -1.18
C ILE A 3 34.98 12.39 -1.83
N PRO A 4 35.00 12.97 -3.05
CA PRO A 4 33.77 13.36 -3.72
C PRO A 4 32.96 12.13 -4.13
N LEU A 5 31.64 12.30 -4.27
CA LEU A 5 30.76 11.24 -4.79
C LEU A 5 31.24 10.81 -6.18
N LEU A 6 31.35 9.50 -6.39
CA LEU A 6 31.72 8.93 -7.69
C LEU A 6 30.66 9.30 -8.74
N THR A 7 31.11 9.69 -9.93
CA THR A 7 30.21 10.00 -11.03
C THR A 7 29.59 8.72 -11.60
N TYR A 8 28.31 8.78 -11.93
CA TYR A 8 27.57 7.70 -12.56
C TYR A 8 26.71 8.22 -13.71
N SER A 9 26.46 7.36 -14.69
CA SER A 9 25.58 7.68 -15.82
C SER A 9 24.12 7.61 -15.38
N GLN A 10 23.34 8.62 -15.75
CA GLN A 10 21.90 8.64 -15.52
C GLN A 10 21.19 7.72 -16.52
N SER A 11 20.06 7.15 -16.10
CA SER A 11 19.19 6.34 -16.96
C SER A 11 17.94 7.13 -17.38
N THR A 12 17.23 6.62 -18.39
CA THR A 12 15.91 7.14 -18.80
C THR A 12 14.86 6.69 -17.79
N GLN A 13 14.18 7.63 -17.14
CA GLN A 13 13.10 7.39 -16.17
C GLN A 13 11.99 8.42 -16.34
N ASN A 14 10.75 8.06 -16.00
CA ASN A 14 9.55 8.89 -16.22
C ASN A 14 9.64 10.26 -15.55
N GLN A 15 10.21 10.34 -14.35
CA GLN A 15 10.31 11.58 -13.59
C GLN A 15 11.23 12.64 -14.21
N ARG A 16 12.11 12.24 -15.14
CA ARG A 16 13.10 13.16 -15.73
C ARG A 16 12.53 14.03 -16.84
N VAL A 17 11.41 13.63 -17.43
CA VAL A 17 10.79 14.32 -18.57
C VAL A 17 9.59 15.10 -18.05
N ALA A 18 9.37 16.35 -18.43
CA ALA A 18 8.18 17.08 -18.01
C ALA A 18 6.89 16.31 -18.36
N GLY A 19 6.04 16.04 -17.37
CA GLY A 19 4.77 15.35 -17.57
C GLY A 19 3.70 16.31 -18.09
N CYS A 20 2.96 15.92 -19.11
CA CYS A 20 1.73 16.59 -19.53
C CYS A 20 0.52 15.97 -18.81
N GLU A 21 0.55 15.98 -17.49
CA GLU A 21 -0.45 15.28 -16.67
C GLU A 21 -1.71 16.13 -16.49
N VAL A 22 -2.87 15.47 -16.54
CA VAL A 22 -4.16 16.04 -16.13
C VAL A 22 -4.50 15.40 -14.78
N SER A 23 -4.99 16.19 -13.82
CA SER A 23 -5.37 15.68 -12.50
C SER A 23 -6.39 14.55 -12.60
N GLY A 24 -6.10 13.43 -11.93
CA GLY A 24 -6.92 12.24 -11.90
C GLY A 24 -6.62 11.39 -10.67
N ASP A 25 -7.32 10.26 -10.54
CA ASP A 25 -7.30 9.43 -9.32
C ASP A 25 -5.95 8.75 -9.03
N GLU A 26 -5.11 8.56 -10.06
CA GLU A 26 -3.80 7.91 -9.94
C GLU A 26 -2.68 8.86 -9.46
N GLN A 27 -2.98 10.15 -9.23
CA GLN A 27 -1.99 11.08 -8.69
C GLN A 27 -1.71 10.78 -7.21
N PRO A 28 -0.44 10.83 -6.78
CA PRO A 28 -0.10 10.66 -5.38
C PRO A 28 -0.72 11.81 -4.56
N ARG A 29 -1.28 11.48 -3.39
CA ARG A 29 -1.76 12.49 -2.47
C ARG A 29 -0.58 13.24 -1.85
N PHE A 30 -0.53 14.55 -2.06
CA PHE A 30 0.48 15.41 -1.46
C PHE A 30 0.15 15.68 0.01
N PHE A 31 1.08 15.38 0.91
CA PHE A 31 1.01 15.77 2.32
C PHE A 31 2.10 16.81 2.56
N SER A 32 1.70 18.05 2.79
CA SER A 32 2.59 19.15 3.11
C SER A 32 2.07 19.89 4.33
N THR A 33 2.98 20.40 5.17
CA THR A 33 2.67 21.26 6.33
C THR A 33 2.02 22.58 5.93
N ASP A 34 2.25 23.08 4.72
CA ASP A 34 1.65 24.33 4.23
C ASP A 34 0.12 24.25 4.05
N ASN A 35 -0.40 23.04 3.83
CA ASN A 35 -1.81 22.81 3.53
C ASN A 35 -2.61 22.27 4.73
N LEU A 36 -2.02 22.23 5.94
CA LEU A 36 -2.66 21.65 7.11
C LEU A 36 -3.54 22.67 7.82
N LEU A 37 -4.83 22.37 7.88
CA LEU A 37 -5.85 23.24 8.49
C LEU A 37 -6.30 22.72 9.86
N ASP A 38 -6.17 21.42 10.12
CA ASP A 38 -6.62 20.77 11.34
C ASP A 38 -5.61 19.75 11.91
N SER A 39 -5.75 19.45 13.20
CA SER A 39 -5.04 18.41 13.94
C SER A 39 -5.16 17.02 13.32
N THR A 40 -6.30 16.71 12.71
CA THR A 40 -6.53 15.44 12.02
C THR A 40 -5.69 15.31 10.75
N ASP A 41 -5.44 16.42 10.04
CA ASP A 41 -4.57 16.44 8.88
C ASP A 41 -3.09 16.26 9.27
N MET A 42 -2.67 16.82 10.42
CA MET A 42 -1.34 16.55 11.01
C MET A 42 -1.13 15.06 11.29
N ASP A 43 -2.13 14.40 11.88
CA ASP A 43 -2.06 12.95 12.14
C ASP A 43 -1.97 12.14 10.82
N ALA A 44 -2.72 12.56 9.80
CA ALA A 44 -2.65 11.94 8.47
C ALA A 44 -1.28 12.13 7.79
N LEU A 45 -0.65 13.31 7.95
CA LEU A 45 0.70 13.57 7.46
C LEU A 45 1.73 12.68 8.16
N ILE A 46 1.65 12.58 9.49
CA ILE A 46 2.54 11.70 10.28
C ILE A 46 2.38 10.26 9.81
N GLU A 47 1.15 9.79 9.62
CA GLU A 47 0.88 8.43 9.13
C GLU A 47 1.44 8.21 7.72
N ALA A 48 1.30 9.20 6.83
CA ALA A 48 1.85 9.14 5.48
C ALA A 48 3.39 9.03 5.50
N ALA A 49 4.07 9.77 6.37
CA ALA A 49 5.51 9.70 6.55
C ALA A 49 5.97 8.32 7.08
N TYR A 50 5.28 7.76 8.08
CA TYR A 50 5.56 6.39 8.53
C TYR A 50 5.32 5.35 7.44
N ARG A 51 4.24 5.51 6.65
CA ARG A 51 3.93 4.60 5.53
C ARG A 51 4.98 4.70 4.43
N GLN A 52 5.51 5.89 4.15
CA GLN A 52 6.57 6.05 3.16
C GLN A 52 7.88 5.37 3.61
N ILE A 53 8.31 5.61 4.85
CA ILE A 53 9.62 5.13 5.34
C ILE A 53 9.58 3.66 5.79
N PHE A 54 8.54 3.22 6.50
CA PHE A 54 8.45 1.87 7.06
C PHE A 54 7.50 0.93 6.33
N PHE A 55 6.69 1.42 5.37
CA PHE A 55 5.49 0.76 4.83
C PHE A 55 4.34 0.62 5.83
N HIS A 56 4.62 0.00 6.98
CA HIS A 56 3.67 -0.15 8.07
C HIS A 56 4.41 -0.01 9.40
N ALA A 57 4.02 0.98 10.20
CA ALA A 57 4.58 1.19 11.53
C ALA A 57 3.65 0.62 12.60
N PHE A 58 4.16 -0.32 13.40
CA PHE A 58 3.44 -0.75 14.59
C PHE A 58 3.50 0.35 15.65
N LYS A 59 2.60 0.28 16.65
CA LYS A 59 2.60 1.22 17.78
C LYS A 59 3.94 1.28 18.52
N TRP A 60 4.68 0.17 18.54
CA TRP A 60 6.02 0.09 19.14
C TRP A 60 7.10 0.78 18.30
N ASP A 61 6.91 0.87 16.98
CA ASP A 61 7.92 1.42 16.07
C ASP A 61 7.84 2.95 15.94
N ARG A 62 6.84 3.57 16.57
CA ARG A 62 6.62 5.02 16.53
C ARG A 62 7.56 5.76 17.47
N GLU A 63 7.95 6.96 17.04
CA GLU A 63 8.83 7.88 17.75
C GLU A 63 8.01 9.09 18.28
N PRO A 64 7.39 8.99 19.48
CA PRO A 64 6.45 10.00 19.97
C PRO A 64 7.10 11.37 20.20
N PHE A 65 8.40 11.41 20.51
CA PHE A 65 9.13 12.67 20.69
C PHE A 65 9.28 13.44 19.38
N ALA A 66 9.61 12.74 18.28
CA ALA A 66 9.71 13.34 16.95
C ALA A 66 8.33 13.82 16.46
N GLU A 67 7.27 13.05 16.70
CA GLU A 67 5.90 13.45 16.40
C GLU A 67 5.49 14.72 17.16
N SER A 68 5.82 14.80 18.46
CA SER A 68 5.49 15.97 19.27
C SER A 68 6.27 17.23 18.82
N GLN A 69 7.52 17.08 18.41
CA GLN A 69 8.32 18.19 17.88
C GLN A 69 7.77 18.71 16.56
N LEU A 70 7.34 17.80 15.67
CA LEU A 70 6.69 18.16 14.41
C LEU A 70 5.35 18.87 14.64
N ARG A 71 4.51 18.37 15.56
CA ARG A 71 3.24 19.01 15.94
C ARG A 71 3.43 20.42 16.50
N ASN A 72 4.55 20.68 17.17
CA ASN A 72 4.88 21.99 17.73
C ASN A 72 5.62 22.90 16.73
N GLY A 73 5.84 22.46 15.49
CA GLY A 73 6.57 23.22 14.47
C GLY A 73 8.05 23.46 14.81
N GLN A 74 8.63 22.68 15.74
CA GLN A 74 10.05 22.78 16.08
C GLN A 74 10.95 22.10 15.04
N MET A 75 10.37 21.22 14.24
CA MET A 75 11.06 20.39 13.28
C MET A 75 10.29 20.40 11.96
N THR A 76 11.02 20.47 10.82
CA THR A 76 10.41 20.41 9.48
C THR A 76 10.03 18.98 9.12
N VAL A 77 9.24 18.78 8.05
CA VAL A 77 8.92 17.42 7.56
C VAL A 77 10.19 16.71 7.11
N ARG A 78 11.13 17.41 6.46
CA ARG A 78 12.44 16.85 6.10
C ARG A 78 13.19 16.32 7.32
N ASP A 79 13.24 17.10 8.39
CA ASP A 79 13.94 16.70 9.62
C ASP A 79 13.19 15.57 10.35
N PHE A 80 11.85 15.51 10.22
CA PHE A 80 11.08 14.35 10.66
C PHE A 80 11.46 13.09 9.87
N ILE A 81 11.55 13.16 8.54
CA ILE A 81 12.03 12.05 7.70
C ILE A 81 13.45 11.62 8.10
N ARG A 82 14.34 12.59 8.37
CA ARG A 82 15.68 12.31 8.91
C ARG A 82 15.62 11.54 10.23
N ALA A 83 14.79 11.97 11.17
CA ALA A 83 14.61 11.29 12.46
C ALA A 83 14.11 9.85 12.28
N LEU A 84 13.18 9.61 11.35
CA LEU A 84 12.68 8.27 11.05
C LEU A 84 13.76 7.37 10.42
N LEU A 85 14.60 7.89 9.52
CA LEU A 85 15.69 7.13 8.91
C LEU A 85 16.82 6.79 9.90
N LEU A 86 17.00 7.62 10.92
CA LEU A 86 18.01 7.40 11.98
C LEU A 86 17.45 6.68 13.21
N SER A 87 16.17 6.30 13.18
CA SER A 87 15.54 5.59 14.28
C SER A 87 16.13 4.19 14.46
N LYS A 88 16.06 3.67 15.69
CA LYS A 88 16.46 2.30 15.99
C LYS A 88 15.62 1.27 15.22
N THR A 89 14.36 1.61 14.97
CA THR A 89 13.41 0.74 14.24
C THR A 89 13.82 0.62 12.78
N PHE A 90 14.26 1.70 12.14
CA PHE A 90 14.75 1.69 10.77
C PHE A 90 16.08 0.94 10.66
N TYR A 91 16.99 1.20 11.59
CA TYR A 91 18.27 0.51 11.67
C TYR A 91 18.11 -1.02 11.75
N SER A 92 17.33 -1.51 12.73
CA SER A 92 17.14 -2.96 12.95
C SER A 92 16.28 -3.63 11.88
N SER A 93 15.39 -2.89 11.23
CA SER A 93 14.52 -3.43 10.18
C SER A 93 15.22 -3.51 8.83
N PHE A 94 15.92 -2.44 8.43
CA PHE A 94 16.48 -2.30 7.09
C PHE A 94 18.01 -2.41 7.11
N TYR A 95 18.72 -1.58 7.87
CA TYR A 95 20.18 -1.54 7.78
C TYR A 95 20.86 -2.84 8.21
N GLU A 96 20.52 -3.37 9.39
CA GLU A 96 21.16 -4.57 9.96
C GLU A 96 20.98 -5.83 9.08
N LYS A 97 19.92 -5.86 8.28
CA LYS A 97 19.49 -7.01 7.48
C LYS A 97 19.74 -6.82 5.99
N ASN A 98 20.60 -5.89 5.61
CA ASN A 98 20.94 -5.62 4.22
C ASN A 98 22.42 -5.25 4.07
N SER A 99 22.95 -5.44 2.86
CA SER A 99 24.24 -4.87 2.49
C SER A 99 24.11 -3.36 2.27
N ASN A 100 25.22 -2.63 2.34
CA ASN A 100 25.23 -1.18 2.06
C ASN A 100 24.61 -0.85 0.70
N TYR A 101 24.85 -1.69 -0.32
CA TYR A 101 24.29 -1.49 -1.66
C TYR A 101 22.77 -1.56 -1.68
N ARG A 102 22.18 -2.53 -0.97
CA ARG A 102 20.74 -2.74 -0.91
C ARG A 102 20.05 -1.70 -0.02
N PHE A 103 20.71 -1.33 1.08
CA PHE A 103 20.24 -0.26 1.96
C PHE A 103 20.16 1.09 1.22
N VAL A 104 21.20 1.43 0.45
CA VAL A 104 21.20 2.62 -0.41
C VAL A 104 20.04 2.59 -1.40
N GLU A 105 19.81 1.45 -2.07
CA GLU A 105 18.68 1.29 -3.01
C GLU A 105 17.33 1.55 -2.34
N GLN A 106 17.12 1.01 -1.13
CA GLN A 106 15.92 1.25 -0.34
C GLN A 106 15.76 2.72 0.06
N CYS A 107 16.84 3.39 0.48
CA CYS A 107 16.81 4.80 0.86
C CYS A 107 16.53 5.71 -0.33
N VAL A 108 17.20 5.51 -1.47
CA VAL A 108 16.98 6.31 -2.69
C VAL A 108 15.51 6.26 -3.10
N GLU A 109 14.88 5.08 -3.05
CA GLU A 109 13.49 4.96 -3.50
C GLU A 109 12.46 5.45 -2.51
N ARG A 110 12.72 5.32 -1.21
CA ARG A 110 11.81 5.82 -0.17
C ARG A 110 11.92 7.33 0.00
N VAL A 111 13.13 7.89 -0.14
CA VAL A 111 13.41 9.30 0.16
C VAL A 111 13.35 10.17 -1.10
N LEU A 112 13.97 9.74 -2.20
CA LEU A 112 13.92 10.48 -3.47
C LEU A 112 12.70 10.10 -4.32
N GLY A 113 11.96 9.06 -3.93
CA GLY A 113 10.73 8.65 -4.62
C GLY A 113 10.98 7.97 -5.97
N ARG A 114 12.21 7.54 -6.25
CA ARG A 114 12.63 7.10 -7.60
C ARG A 114 13.54 5.90 -7.60
N GLN A 115 13.54 5.15 -8.69
CA GLN A 115 14.42 3.99 -8.84
C GLN A 115 15.88 4.45 -9.01
N VAL A 116 16.82 3.59 -8.59
CA VAL A 116 18.24 3.84 -8.84
C VAL A 116 18.54 3.77 -10.34
N TYR A 117 19.39 4.66 -10.86
CA TYR A 117 19.71 4.73 -12.29
C TYR A 117 20.54 3.55 -12.78
N SER A 118 21.50 3.09 -11.96
CA SER A 118 22.39 1.98 -12.29
C SER A 118 23.06 1.39 -11.06
N ASP A 119 23.68 0.22 -11.19
CA ASP A 119 24.48 -0.37 -10.12
C ASP A 119 25.64 0.53 -9.67
N ARG A 120 26.15 1.39 -10.56
CA ARG A 120 27.19 2.37 -10.22
C ARG A 120 26.71 3.41 -9.22
N GLU A 121 25.45 3.81 -9.28
CA GLU A 121 24.88 4.74 -8.28
C GLU A 121 24.81 4.06 -6.90
N LYS A 122 24.42 2.78 -6.83
CA LYS A 122 24.45 2.02 -5.57
C LYS A 122 25.86 1.98 -4.97
N ILE A 123 26.87 1.73 -5.80
CA ILE A 123 28.28 1.69 -5.39
C ILE A 123 28.73 3.10 -4.92
N ALA A 124 28.41 4.14 -5.68
CA ALA A 124 28.78 5.51 -5.38
C ALA A 124 28.24 5.99 -4.02
N TRP A 125 27.00 5.65 -3.67
CA TRP A 125 26.42 5.99 -2.38
C TRP A 125 26.86 5.05 -1.25
N SER A 126 27.14 3.78 -1.55
CA SER A 126 27.57 2.82 -0.53
C SER A 126 28.89 3.19 0.16
N ILE A 127 29.78 3.91 -0.54
CA ILE A 127 31.04 4.38 0.04
C ILE A 127 30.82 5.52 1.05
N ILE A 128 29.78 6.34 0.87
CA ILE A 128 29.42 7.39 1.82
C ILE A 128 28.93 6.76 3.12
N VAL A 129 28.07 5.73 3.02
CA VAL A 129 27.64 4.95 4.17
C VAL A 129 28.84 4.36 4.92
N ALA A 130 29.82 3.80 4.19
CA ALA A 130 31.00 3.19 4.80
C ALA A 130 31.98 4.23 5.43
N THR A 131 32.05 5.44 4.89
CA THR A 131 33.03 6.46 5.32
C THR A 131 32.49 7.44 6.35
N LYS A 132 31.22 7.86 6.21
CA LYS A 132 30.55 8.85 7.07
C LYS A 132 29.48 8.23 7.98
N GLY A 133 29.23 6.93 7.84
CA GLY A 133 28.16 6.24 8.54
C GLY A 133 26.77 6.54 7.95
N ILE A 134 25.75 5.99 8.60
CA ILE A 134 24.35 6.13 8.17
C ILE A 134 23.90 7.59 8.28
N GLN A 135 24.27 8.28 9.36
CA GLN A 135 23.91 9.67 9.58
C GLN A 135 24.43 10.57 8.45
N GLY A 136 25.72 10.48 8.12
CA GLY A 136 26.28 11.29 7.04
C GLY A 136 25.68 10.98 5.68
N PHE A 137 25.31 9.72 5.41
CA PHE A 137 24.61 9.35 4.19
C PHE A 137 23.20 9.94 4.10
N VAL A 138 22.41 9.84 5.18
CA VAL A 138 21.05 10.39 5.22
C VAL A 138 21.07 11.90 5.05
N ASP A 139 22.03 12.57 5.68
CA ASP A 139 22.20 14.03 5.57
C ASP A 139 22.50 14.44 4.13
N GLU A 140 23.47 13.79 3.47
CA GLU A 140 23.80 14.08 2.06
C GLU A 140 22.65 13.75 1.10
N LEU A 141 21.84 12.74 1.40
CA LEU A 141 20.70 12.36 0.58
C LEU A 141 19.58 13.42 0.67
N LEU A 142 19.29 13.92 1.87
CA LEU A 142 18.25 14.92 2.11
C LEU A 142 18.68 16.35 1.70
N ASP A 143 19.98 16.64 1.73
CA ASP A 143 20.54 17.91 1.25
C ASP A 143 20.81 17.91 -0.27
N SER A 144 20.45 16.83 -0.98
CA SER A 144 20.58 16.77 -2.44
C SER A 144 19.62 17.75 -3.13
N GLU A 145 20.08 18.36 -4.23
CA GLU A 145 19.26 19.26 -5.05
C GLU A 145 17.98 18.57 -5.55
N GLU A 146 18.05 17.26 -5.84
CA GLU A 146 16.90 16.45 -6.28
C GLU A 146 15.82 16.35 -5.20
N TYR A 147 16.21 16.18 -3.92
CA TYR A 147 15.24 16.16 -2.82
C TYR A 147 14.59 17.54 -2.65
N LEU A 148 15.42 18.58 -2.61
CA LEU A 148 14.97 19.96 -2.39
C LEU A 148 14.05 20.47 -3.51
N SER A 149 14.34 20.12 -4.77
CA SER A 149 13.52 20.54 -5.91
C SER A 149 12.15 19.86 -5.96
N ASN A 150 12.05 18.63 -5.46
CA ASN A 150 10.83 17.83 -5.56
C ASN A 150 9.92 17.94 -4.34
N PHE A 151 10.49 17.97 -3.13
CA PHE A 151 9.73 17.91 -1.88
C PHE A 151 9.93 19.15 -0.99
N GLY A 152 11.09 19.79 -1.07
CA GLY A 152 11.43 20.91 -0.19
C GLY A 152 11.57 20.46 1.28
N PHE A 153 11.18 21.32 2.22
CA PHE A 153 11.29 21.06 3.66
C PHE A 153 9.99 20.53 4.29
N ASP A 154 8.87 20.79 3.63
CA ASP A 154 7.52 20.71 4.20
C ASP A 154 6.68 19.58 3.62
N THR A 155 7.13 18.95 2.52
CA THR A 155 6.38 17.88 1.85
C THR A 155 6.92 16.50 2.22
N VAL A 156 6.02 15.56 2.52
CA VAL A 156 6.36 14.14 2.71
C VAL A 156 6.74 13.52 1.36
N PRO A 157 7.87 12.78 1.27
CA PRO A 157 8.25 12.10 0.05
C PRO A 157 7.21 11.09 -0.43
N TYR A 158 7.07 10.97 -1.74
CA TYR A 158 6.17 10.02 -2.39
C TYR A 158 6.83 9.47 -3.66
N GLN A 159 6.32 8.34 -4.18
CA GLN A 159 6.86 7.75 -5.41
C GLN A 159 6.52 8.64 -6.62
N LEU A 160 7.56 9.15 -7.27
CA LEU A 160 7.44 10.06 -8.40
C LEU A 160 7.00 9.29 -9.65
N ARG A 161 5.97 9.80 -10.33
CA ARG A 161 5.49 9.35 -11.65
C ARG A 161 5.43 7.83 -11.85
N ARG A 162 4.77 7.15 -10.93
CA ARG A 162 4.53 5.70 -10.99
C ARG A 162 3.64 5.29 -12.17
N VAL A 163 2.57 6.06 -12.42
CA VAL A 163 1.57 5.78 -13.46
C VAL A 163 1.72 6.84 -14.55
N LEU A 164 1.81 6.40 -15.80
CA LEU A 164 1.82 7.31 -16.94
C LEU A 164 0.39 7.61 -17.38
N PRO A 165 0.09 8.85 -17.82
CA PRO A 165 -1.19 9.17 -18.42
C PRO A 165 -1.53 8.21 -19.57
N GLY A 166 -2.73 7.63 -19.55
CA GLY A 166 -3.20 6.69 -20.56
C GLY A 166 -2.81 5.21 -20.34
N ARG A 167 -2.22 4.87 -19.18
CA ARG A 167 -2.06 3.48 -18.74
C ARG A 167 -2.93 3.20 -17.53
N ASP A 168 -3.59 2.05 -17.54
CA ASP A 168 -4.37 1.56 -16.39
C ASP A 168 -3.44 1.03 -15.29
N GLU A 169 -2.29 0.46 -15.66
CA GLU A 169 -1.30 -0.09 -14.74
C GLU A 169 -0.02 0.74 -14.73
N GLY A 170 0.41 1.13 -13.53
CA GLY A 170 1.69 1.79 -13.29
C GLY A 170 2.83 0.84 -12.94
N GLU A 171 4.00 1.41 -12.67
CA GLU A 171 5.12 0.68 -12.12
C GLU A 171 4.80 0.07 -10.75
N VAL A 172 5.53 -1.00 -10.42
CA VAL A 172 5.41 -1.69 -9.14
C VAL A 172 5.74 -0.73 -8.00
N PRO A 173 4.90 -0.65 -6.95
CA PRO A 173 5.20 0.18 -5.79
C PRO A 173 6.51 -0.21 -5.14
N THR A 174 7.27 0.79 -4.67
CA THR A 174 8.58 0.60 -4.01
C THR A 174 8.55 -0.48 -2.93
N ASN A 175 7.50 -0.52 -2.11
CA ASN A 175 7.40 -1.46 -0.99
C ASN A 175 7.24 -2.94 -1.42
N VAL A 176 6.72 -3.20 -2.62
CA VAL A 176 6.59 -4.56 -3.17
C VAL A 176 7.88 -4.97 -3.86
N ARG A 177 8.53 -4.05 -4.58
CA ARG A 177 9.80 -4.33 -5.27
C ARG A 177 10.97 -4.47 -4.30
N LEU A 178 11.01 -3.63 -3.27
CA LEU A 178 12.03 -3.63 -2.22
C LEU A 178 11.41 -4.05 -0.88
N PRO A 179 11.24 -5.35 -0.64
CA PRO A 179 10.89 -5.84 0.68
C PRO A 179 12.01 -5.53 1.68
N ARG A 180 11.72 -5.76 2.97
CA ARG A 180 12.62 -5.45 4.09
C ARG A 180 14.04 -5.98 3.90
N TYR A 181 14.20 -7.21 3.44
CA TYR A 181 15.49 -7.84 3.15
C TYR A 181 15.37 -8.73 1.91
N ASP A 182 16.52 -9.02 1.29
CA ASP A 182 16.61 -9.81 0.07
C ASP A 182 16.80 -11.32 0.35
N GLU A 183 16.87 -12.12 -0.71
CA GLU A 183 17.09 -13.56 -0.69
C GLU A 183 18.31 -13.97 0.16
N TYR A 184 19.40 -13.21 0.07
CA TYR A 184 20.62 -13.49 0.84
C TYR A 184 20.34 -13.53 2.35
N TYR A 185 19.78 -12.48 2.92
CA TYR A 185 19.45 -12.44 4.36
C TYR A 185 18.29 -13.37 4.72
N ARG A 186 17.35 -13.61 3.80
CA ARG A 186 16.29 -14.60 3.98
C ARG A 186 16.86 -16.00 4.19
N SER A 187 17.92 -16.36 3.46
CA SER A 187 18.59 -17.67 3.59
C SER A 187 19.28 -17.83 4.95
N ILE A 188 19.91 -16.78 5.47
CA ILE A 188 20.57 -16.76 6.79
C ILE A 188 19.57 -16.93 7.93
N LEU A 189 18.42 -16.26 7.84
CA LEU A 189 17.37 -16.31 8.88
C LEU A 189 16.64 -17.66 8.94
N GLY A 190 16.89 -18.57 7.99
CA GLY A 190 16.33 -19.93 8.02
C GLY A 190 14.82 -19.97 7.78
N PHE A 191 14.29 -19.08 6.93
CA PHE A 191 12.88 -19.12 6.56
C PHE A 191 12.50 -20.49 5.97
N PRO A 192 11.30 -21.01 6.27
CA PRO A 192 10.82 -22.23 5.64
C PRO A 192 10.89 -22.06 4.12
N GLN A 193 11.57 -23.00 3.46
CA GLN A 193 11.67 -23.00 2.01
C GLN A 193 10.27 -23.21 1.44
N VAL A 194 9.93 -22.42 0.42
CA VAL A 194 8.66 -22.58 -0.29
C VAL A 194 8.71 -23.94 -0.98
N VAL A 195 8.02 -24.93 -0.41
CA VAL A 195 7.83 -26.21 -1.08
C VAL A 195 6.79 -25.96 -2.18
N TRP A 196 7.25 -25.76 -3.41
CA TRP A 196 6.42 -25.47 -4.59
C TRP A 196 5.31 -26.52 -4.86
N GLN A 197 5.35 -27.65 -4.14
CA GLN A 197 4.45 -28.79 -4.29
C GLN A 197 3.36 -28.90 -3.22
N THR A 198 3.35 -28.07 -2.16
CA THR A 198 2.27 -28.08 -1.18
C THR A 198 1.07 -27.27 -1.67
N GLN A 199 0.46 -27.70 -2.78
CA GLN A 199 -0.97 -27.45 -2.93
C GLN A 199 -1.66 -28.19 -1.80
N VAL A 200 -2.55 -27.52 -1.06
CA VAL A 200 -3.39 -28.19 -0.06
C VAL A 200 -4.31 -29.12 -0.84
N ARG A 201 -3.88 -30.38 -1.03
CA ARG A 201 -4.66 -31.41 -1.71
C ARG A 201 -5.82 -31.79 -0.81
N ARG A 202 -6.94 -31.08 -0.97
CA ARG A 202 -8.22 -31.47 -0.37
C ARG A 202 -8.97 -32.35 -1.34
N PHE A 203 -9.75 -33.28 -0.80
CA PHE A 203 -10.62 -34.14 -1.58
C PHE A 203 -11.70 -33.35 -2.34
N VAL A 204 -12.09 -32.16 -1.84
CA VAL A 204 -13.05 -31.27 -2.50
C VAL A 204 -12.32 -30.06 -3.09
N PRO A 205 -12.31 -29.88 -4.41
CA PRO A 205 -11.71 -28.70 -5.03
C PRO A 205 -12.56 -27.46 -4.73
N GLN A 206 -11.94 -26.43 -4.14
CA GLN A 206 -12.59 -25.16 -3.79
C GLN A 206 -12.70 -24.19 -4.98
N GLU A 207 -11.85 -24.38 -5.98
CA GLU A 207 -11.78 -23.53 -7.19
C GLU A 207 -12.65 -24.08 -8.33
N GLN A 208 -13.67 -24.88 -8.02
CA GLN A 208 -14.60 -25.38 -9.03
C GLN A 208 -15.37 -24.21 -9.64
N GLN A 209 -15.06 -23.93 -10.91
CA GLN A 209 -15.81 -22.97 -11.69
C GLN A 209 -17.10 -23.62 -12.20
N PRO A 210 -18.22 -22.86 -12.23
CA PRO A 210 -19.47 -23.35 -12.78
C PRO A 210 -19.28 -23.70 -14.26
N THR A 211 -19.68 -24.92 -14.63
CA THR A 211 -19.68 -25.36 -16.02
C THR A 211 -20.93 -24.89 -16.77
N ALA A 212 -20.87 -24.94 -18.11
CA ALA A 212 -22.04 -24.67 -18.94
C ALA A 212 -23.21 -25.58 -18.54
N GLY A 213 -24.39 -24.98 -18.34
CA GLY A 213 -25.59 -25.68 -17.87
C GLY A 213 -25.70 -25.81 -16.34
N SER A 214 -24.73 -25.32 -15.57
CA SER A 214 -24.87 -25.28 -14.12
C SER A 214 -25.94 -24.26 -13.68
N PRO A 215 -26.80 -24.61 -12.71
CA PRO A 215 -27.88 -23.73 -12.26
C PRO A 215 -27.35 -22.47 -11.55
N GLN A 216 -26.10 -22.49 -11.09
CA GLN A 216 -25.44 -21.34 -10.44
C GLN A 216 -25.36 -20.12 -11.37
N LEU A 217 -25.20 -20.35 -12.68
CA LEU A 217 -25.15 -19.28 -13.69
C LEU A 217 -26.48 -18.54 -13.84
N PHE A 218 -27.60 -19.11 -13.37
CA PHE A 218 -28.94 -18.53 -13.47
C PHE A 218 -29.44 -17.92 -12.16
N LEU A 219 -28.61 -17.89 -11.11
CA LEU A 219 -29.02 -17.39 -9.79
C LEU A 219 -29.40 -15.91 -9.80
N ASP A 220 -28.72 -15.08 -10.59
CA ASP A 220 -29.05 -13.66 -10.70
C ASP A 220 -30.42 -13.44 -11.35
N MET A 221 -30.75 -14.25 -12.37
CA MET A 221 -32.09 -14.26 -12.97
C MET A 221 -33.14 -14.72 -11.96
N ALA A 222 -32.88 -15.81 -11.23
CA ALA A 222 -33.81 -16.32 -10.20
C ALA A 222 -34.05 -15.28 -9.09
N ARG A 223 -33.03 -14.54 -8.66
CA ARG A 223 -33.13 -13.46 -7.65
C ARG A 223 -33.86 -12.23 -8.18
N SER A 224 -33.76 -11.94 -9.48
CA SER A 224 -34.45 -10.83 -10.12
C SER A 224 -35.96 -11.04 -10.21
N ILE A 225 -36.42 -12.30 -10.18
CA ILE A 225 -37.84 -12.64 -10.13
C ILE A 225 -38.34 -12.35 -8.72
N ARG A 226 -39.00 -11.20 -8.54
CA ARG A 226 -39.81 -10.93 -7.35
C ARG A 226 -41.12 -11.71 -7.51
N PRO A 227 -41.37 -12.79 -6.75
CA PRO A 227 -42.69 -13.39 -6.78
C PRO A 227 -43.67 -12.34 -6.25
N SER A 228 -44.57 -11.86 -7.10
CA SER A 228 -45.78 -11.21 -6.63
C SER A 228 -46.59 -12.29 -5.94
N VAL A 229 -46.38 -12.45 -4.63
CA VAL A 229 -47.22 -13.32 -3.82
C VAL A 229 -48.58 -12.64 -3.80
N ALA A 230 -49.51 -13.14 -4.62
CA ALA A 230 -50.91 -12.81 -4.42
C ALA A 230 -51.22 -13.11 -2.95
N PRO A 231 -51.76 -12.16 -2.17
CA PRO A 231 -52.05 -12.41 -0.76
C PRO A 231 -52.93 -13.66 -0.71
N ALA A 232 -52.54 -14.64 0.11
CA ALA A 232 -53.34 -15.84 0.30
C ALA A 232 -54.78 -15.41 0.58
N ALA A 233 -55.74 -15.88 -0.21
CA ALA A 233 -57.14 -15.56 -0.02
C ALA A 233 -57.50 -15.97 1.41
N ARG A 234 -57.69 -14.97 2.29
CA ARG A 234 -58.14 -15.19 3.67
C ARG A 234 -59.61 -15.55 3.57
N VAL A 235 -59.90 -16.82 3.32
CA VAL A 235 -61.27 -17.34 3.39
C VAL A 235 -61.65 -17.30 4.86
N THR A 236 -62.53 -16.37 5.23
CA THR A 236 -63.06 -16.31 6.60
C THR A 236 -64.09 -17.42 6.76
N THR A 237 -64.20 -18.00 7.96
CA THR A 237 -65.19 -19.04 8.25
C THR A 237 -66.64 -18.57 8.09
N ASN A 238 -66.87 -17.25 8.07
CA ASN A 238 -68.18 -16.64 7.82
C ASN A 238 -68.61 -16.73 6.35
N ASP A 239 -67.66 -16.79 5.41
CA ASP A 239 -67.94 -16.92 3.97
C ASP A 239 -68.24 -18.37 3.56
N ILE A 240 -67.97 -19.33 4.46
CA ILE A 240 -68.25 -20.74 4.24
C ILE A 240 -69.68 -21.02 4.73
N ASN A 241 -70.63 -21.16 3.81
CA ASN A 241 -71.98 -21.61 4.15
C ASN A 241 -71.98 -23.11 4.49
N ILE A 242 -71.61 -23.42 5.74
CA ILE A 242 -71.46 -24.79 6.26
C ILE A 242 -72.76 -25.58 6.13
N ALA A 243 -73.93 -24.95 6.34
CA ALA A 243 -75.24 -25.59 6.24
C ALA A 243 -75.54 -26.15 4.84
N SER A 244 -75.03 -25.51 3.78
CA SER A 244 -75.20 -25.99 2.40
C SER A 244 -74.26 -27.13 2.00
N LYS A 245 -73.16 -27.33 2.74
CA LYS A 245 -72.12 -28.34 2.44
C LYS A 245 -72.30 -29.63 3.23
N VAL A 246 -73.21 -29.68 4.20
CA VAL A 246 -73.53 -30.91 4.95
C VAL A 246 -74.58 -31.70 4.16
N PRO A 247 -74.25 -32.91 3.64
CA PRO A 247 -75.22 -33.73 2.96
C PRO A 247 -76.23 -34.29 3.98
N TYR A 248 -77.50 -33.89 3.86
CA TYR A 248 -78.59 -34.44 4.67
C TYR A 248 -79.14 -35.72 4.04
N ARG A 249 -79.40 -36.73 4.88
CA ARG A 249 -80.13 -37.93 4.49
C ARG A 249 -81.61 -37.56 4.28
N ARG A 250 -82.06 -37.54 3.02
CA ARG A 250 -83.50 -37.38 2.71
C ARG A 250 -84.25 -38.60 3.23
N VAL A 251 -85.16 -38.38 4.18
CA VAL A 251 -86.10 -39.41 4.62
C VAL A 251 -87.34 -39.25 3.73
N ALA A 252 -87.68 -40.30 2.97
CA ALA A 252 -88.89 -40.33 2.14
C ALA A 252 -90.12 -40.43 3.05
N SER A 253 -91.10 -39.55 2.81
CA SER A 253 -92.45 -39.58 3.40
C SER A 253 -93.31 -40.64 2.75
#